data_AF-A0A136KZI4-F1
#
_entry.id   AF-A0A136KZI4-F1
#
_cell.length_a   1.000
_cell.length_b   1.000
_cell.length_c   1.000
_cell.angle_alpha   90.00
_cell.angle_beta   90.00
_cell.angle_gamma   90.00
#
_symmetry.space_group_name_H-M   'P 1'
#
loop_
_entity.id
_entity.type
_entity.pdbx_description
1 polymer ?
#
loop_
_entity_poly.entity_id
_entity_poly.type
_entity_poly.pdbx_seq_one_letter_code
_entity_poly.pdbx_strand_id
1 'polypeptide(L)'
;MQLPRRSTVILITSSTQNNLIQAVDDLLLRSLYPVVVLLDAQTFGGPKGTENLINTLRQKHIPLCNITCDADLPTVLSNTQTTSKIQDFHSWQTPLSTP
;
A
#
# COMPACT_ATOMS: atom_id res chain seq x y z
N MET A 1 8.29 20.86 -0.69
CA MET A 1 7.85 20.26 -1.97
C MET A 1 6.51 19.57 -1.72
N GLN A 2 5.44 19.93 -2.43
CA GLN A 2 4.11 19.34 -2.21
C GLN A 2 3.80 18.36 -3.33
N LEU A 3 3.40 17.12 -2.98
CA LEU A 3 2.93 16.16 -3.97
C LEU A 3 1.64 16.68 -4.63
N PRO A 4 1.45 16.43 -5.94
CA PRO A 4 0.18 16.66 -6.58
C PRO A 4 -0.96 15.95 -5.83
N ARG A 5 -2.14 16.56 -5.81
CA ARG A 5 -3.32 15.91 -5.27
C ARG A 5 -3.62 14.65 -6.08
N ARG A 6 -4.22 13.66 -5.43
CA ARG A 6 -4.56 12.36 -6.03
C ARG A 6 -3.35 11.52 -6.47
N SER A 7 -2.13 11.90 -6.11
CA SER A 7 -0.98 11.00 -6.29
C SER A 7 -1.14 9.77 -5.40
N THR A 8 -0.79 8.61 -5.95
CA THR A 8 -0.70 7.36 -5.20
C THR A 8 0.60 7.32 -4.42
N VAL A 9 0.53 6.99 -3.13
CA VAL A 9 1.70 6.82 -2.25
C VAL A 9 1.71 5.39 -1.76
N ILE A 10 2.77 4.65 -2.09
CA ILE A 10 2.93 3.27 -1.63
C ILE A 10 3.79 3.28 -0.36
N LEU A 11 3.21 2.86 0.75
CA LEU A 11 3.88 2.72 2.04
C LEU A 11 4.32 1.27 2.22
N ILE A 12 5.63 1.02 2.20
CA ILE A 12 6.19 -0.33 2.42
C ILE A 12 6.83 -0.35 3.81
N THR A 13 6.37 -1.21 4.72
CA THR A 13 6.92 -1.25 6.09
C THR A 13 6.71 -2.59 6.79
N SER A 14 7.64 -2.95 7.67
CA SER A 14 7.49 -4.01 8.67
C SER A 14 7.09 -3.49 10.06
N SER A 15 6.76 -2.19 10.18
CA SER A 15 6.38 -1.60 11.47
C SER A 15 5.10 -2.25 12.00
N THR A 16 5.11 -2.60 13.29
CA THR A 16 3.93 -3.04 14.04
C THR A 16 3.33 -1.91 14.89
N GLN A 17 3.83 -0.68 14.72
CA GLN A 17 3.43 0.48 15.52
C GLN A 17 2.24 1.23 14.89
N ASN A 18 1.42 1.85 15.75
CA ASN A 18 0.26 2.64 15.33
C ASN A 18 0.59 3.93 14.57
N ASN A 19 1.86 4.36 14.53
CA ASN A 19 2.28 5.52 13.74
C ASN A 19 2.03 5.35 12.23
N LEU A 20 1.95 4.10 11.74
CA LEU A 20 1.54 3.83 10.37
C LEU A 20 0.12 4.31 10.09
N ILE A 21 -0.80 4.12 11.04
CA ILE A 21 -2.19 4.55 10.88
C ILE A 21 -2.27 6.07 10.83
N GLN A 22 -1.50 6.76 11.68
CA GLN A 22 -1.38 8.21 11.64
C GLN A 22 -0.80 8.71 10.31
N ALA A 23 0.25 8.07 9.80
CA ALA A 23 0.83 8.44 8.50
C ALA A 23 -0.17 8.27 7.35
N VAL A 24 -0.98 7.20 7.38
CA VAL A 24 -2.06 7.00 6.42
C VAL A 24 -3.11 8.11 6.51
N ASP A 25 -3.52 8.49 7.71
CA ASP A 25 -4.47 9.57 7.93
C ASP A 25 -3.94 10.92 7.42
N ASP A 26 -2.67 11.22 7.67
CA ASP A 26 -2.01 12.42 7.16
C ASP A 26 -1.99 12.47 5.62
N LEU A 27 -1.80 11.32 4.95
CA LEU A 27 -1.85 11.23 3.49
C LEU A 27 -3.26 11.48 2.95
N LEU A 28 -4.28 10.90 3.58
CA LEU A 28 -5.68 11.10 3.19
C LEU A 28 -6.10 12.56 3.36
N LEU A 29 -5.74 13.20 4.47
CA LEU A 29 -6.00 14.62 4.72
C LEU A 29 -5.38 15.52 3.65
N ARG A 30 -4.22 15.12 3.10
CA ARG A 30 -3.54 15.81 2.00
C ARG A 30 -4.11 15.47 0.62
N SER A 31 -5.23 14.75 0.56
CA SER A 31 -5.88 14.30 -0.68
C SER A 31 -4.99 13.39 -1.54
N LEU A 32 -4.20 12.52 -0.90
CA LEU A 32 -3.38 11.50 -1.56
C LEU A 32 -4.05 10.13 -1.46
N TYR A 33 -3.64 9.18 -2.31
CA TYR A 33 -4.15 7.81 -2.31
C TYR A 33 -3.11 6.84 -1.73
N PRO A 34 -3.16 6.54 -0.42
CA PRO A 34 -2.25 5.59 0.19
C PRO A 34 -2.58 4.15 -0.25
N VAL A 35 -1.54 3.38 -0.55
CA VAL A 35 -1.56 1.92 -0.69
C VAL A 35 -0.52 1.37 0.27
N VAL A 36 -0.88 0.40 1.11
CA VAL A 36 0.02 -0.13 2.14
C VAL A 36 0.51 -1.51 1.76
N VAL A 37 1.81 -1.72 1.79
CA VAL A 37 2.46 -3.02 1.71
C VAL A 37 3.08 -3.30 3.08
N LEU A 38 2.44 -4.18 3.84
CA LEU A 38 2.92 -4.65 5.13
C LEU A 38 3.79 -5.88 4.93
N LEU A 39 4.99 -5.84 5.50
CA LEU A 39 5.80 -7.03 5.71
C LEU A 39 5.43 -7.56 7.10
N ASP A 40 4.95 -8.80 7.18
CA ASP A 40 4.61 -9.39 8.47
C ASP A 40 5.88 -9.67 9.27
N ALA A 41 6.23 -8.72 10.14
CA ALA A 41 7.46 -8.73 10.91
C ALA A 41 7.69 -10.05 11.63
N GLN A 42 6.64 -10.69 12.16
CA GLN A 42 6.77 -11.96 12.87
C GLN A 42 7.37 -13.07 11.98
N THR A 43 6.98 -13.11 10.70
CA THR A 43 7.47 -14.13 9.76
C THR A 43 8.94 -13.92 9.38
N PHE A 44 9.47 -12.71 9.56
CA PHE A 44 10.88 -12.36 9.39
C PHE A 44 11.67 -12.38 10.71
N GLY A 45 11.11 -12.96 11.79
CA GLY A 45 11.75 -13.03 13.12
C GLY A 45 11.61 -11.78 13.99
N GLY A 46 10.77 -10.83 13.58
CA GLY A 46 10.47 -9.59 14.28
C GLY A 46 9.29 -9.69 15.26
N PRO A 47 8.84 -8.53 15.80
CA PRO A 47 7.75 -8.49 16.78
C PRO A 47 6.39 -8.84 16.17
N LYS A 48 5.47 -9.30 17.01
CA LYS A 48 4.06 -9.50 16.64
C LYS A 48 3.33 -8.15 16.57
N GLY A 49 2.21 -8.12 15.85
CA GLY A 49 1.29 -6.97 15.84
C GLY A 49 0.78 -6.55 14.46
N THR A 50 1.29 -7.14 13.39
CA THR A 50 0.87 -6.86 12.00
C THR A 50 -0.64 -6.99 11.81
N GLU A 51 -1.28 -8.00 12.42
CA GLU A 51 -2.73 -8.25 12.30
C GLU A 51 -3.59 -7.08 12.79
N ASN A 52 -3.19 -6.41 13.87
CA ASN A 52 -3.93 -5.26 14.40
C ASN A 52 -3.93 -4.09 13.40
N LEU A 53 -2.79 -3.87 12.74
CA LEU A 53 -2.67 -2.86 11.70
C LEU A 53 -3.49 -3.24 10.47
N ILE A 54 -3.45 -4.50 10.03
CA ILE A 54 -4.27 -5.00 8.92
C ILE A 54 -5.75 -4.74 9.18
N ASN A 55 -6.25 -5.08 10.37
CA ASN A 55 -7.66 -4.90 10.73
C ASN A 55 -8.06 -3.41 10.69
N THR A 56 -7.22 -2.54 11.24
CA THR A 56 -7.46 -1.08 11.24
C THR A 56 -7.46 -0.51 9.81
N LEU A 57 -6.50 -0.92 8.97
CA LEU A 57 -6.41 -0.48 7.57
C LEU A 57 -7.60 -0.98 6.74
N ARG A 58 -8.08 -2.20 6.97
CA ARG A 58 -9.30 -2.73 6.32
C ARG A 58 -10.54 -1.94 6.71
N GLN A 59 -10.72 -1.64 8.00
CA GLN A 59 -11.84 -0.82 8.48
C GLN A 59 -11.83 0.59 7.87
N LYS A 60 -10.64 1.14 7.59
CA LYS A 60 -10.46 2.42 6.89
C LYS A 60 -10.54 2.30 5.35
N HIS A 61 -10.84 1.12 4.81
CA HIS A 61 -10.89 0.83 3.37
C HIS A 61 -9.60 1.18 2.61
N ILE A 62 -8.45 1.02 3.27
CA ILE A 62 -7.14 1.27 2.66
C ILE A 62 -6.70 0.04 1.87
N PRO A 63 -6.30 0.19 0.59
CA PRO A 63 -5.71 -0.91 -0.16
C PRO A 63 -4.46 -1.43 0.54
N LEU A 64 -4.43 -2.74 0.84
CA LEU A 64 -3.33 -3.34 1.56
C LEU A 64 -2.86 -4.66 0.95
N CYS A 65 -1.55 -4.88 1.02
CA CYS A 65 -0.87 -6.11 0.72
C CYS A 65 -0.14 -6.59 1.98
N ASN A 66 -0.33 -7.83 2.42
CA ASN A 66 0.48 -8.41 3.48
C ASN A 66 1.45 -9.45 2.88
N ILE A 67 2.74 -9.32 3.16
CA ILE A 67 3.80 -10.17 2.65
C ILE A 67 4.45 -10.88 3.84
N THR A 68 4.44 -12.21 3.82
CA THR A 68 5.16 -13.04 4.78
C THR A 68 6.55 -13.41 4.23
N CYS A 69 7.45 -13.83 5.11
CA CYS A 69 8.72 -14.45 4.70
C CYS A 69 8.45 -15.64 3.76
N ASP A 70 9.31 -15.78 2.75
CA ASP A 70 9.26 -16.82 1.72
C ASP A 70 7.99 -16.82 0.84
N ALA A 71 7.16 -15.78 0.94
CA ALA A 71 6.03 -15.62 0.03
C ALA A 71 6.52 -15.38 -1.41
N ASP A 72 5.81 -15.95 -2.38
CA ASP A 72 6.03 -15.66 -3.80
C ASP A 72 5.57 -14.23 -4.11
N LEU A 73 6.54 -13.31 -4.17
CA LEU A 73 6.30 -11.88 -4.29
C LEU A 73 5.48 -11.50 -5.54
N PRO A 74 5.76 -12.04 -6.75
CA PRO A 74 4.93 -11.81 -7.93
C PRO A 74 3.45 -12.17 -7.70
N THR A 75 3.17 -13.34 -7.12
CA THR A 75 1.79 -13.76 -6.85
C THR A 75 1.10 -12.86 -5.82
N VAL A 76 1.76 -12.58 -4.70
CA VAL A 76 1.17 -11.78 -3.62
C VAL A 76 0.87 -10.35 -4.08
N LEU A 77 1.79 -9.70 -4.80
CA LEU A 77 1.58 -8.35 -5.31
C LEU A 77 0.48 -8.30 -6.39
N SER A 78 0.40 -9.31 -7.26
CA SER A 78 -0.62 -9.35 -8.32
C SER A 78 -2.04 -9.45 -7.77
N ASN A 79 -2.24 -10.15 -6.64
CA ASN A 79 -3.57 -10.32 -6.04
C ASN A 79 -4.11 -9.04 -5.38
N THR A 80 -3.26 -8.04 -5.13
CA THR A 80 -3.65 -6.80 -4.41
C THR A 80 -4.41 -5.80 -5.27
N GLN A 81 -4.56 -6.10 -6.57
CA GLN A 81 -5.21 -5.26 -7.58
C GLN A 81 -6.74 -5.19 -7.44
N THR A 82 -7.37 -6.00 -6.59
CA THR A 82 -8.84 -6.19 -6.56
C THR A 82 -9.63 -5.10 -5.81
N THR A 83 -8.99 -4.21 -5.05
CA THR A 83 -9.68 -3.10 -4.33
C THR A 83 -9.28 -1.70 -4.81
N SER A 84 -8.34 -1.62 -5.75
CA SER A 84 -7.96 -0.34 -6.34
C SER A 84 -8.67 -0.21 -7.67
N LYS A 85 -9.76 0.56 -7.74
CA LYS A 85 -10.29 1.05 -9.04
C LYS A 85 -9.24 1.99 -9.66
N ILE A 86 -8.19 1.40 -10.20
CA ILE A 86 -7.16 2.01 -11.02
C ILE A 86 -7.77 2.10 -12.43
N GLN A 87 -8.78 2.95 -12.59
CA GLN A 87 -9.40 3.15 -13.91
C GLN A 87 -8.66 4.20 -14.75
N ASP A 88 -7.65 4.88 -14.18
CA ASP A 88 -6.97 6.00 -14.84
C ASP A 88 -5.50 5.73 -15.29
N PHE A 89 -4.97 4.49 -15.15
CA PHE A 89 -3.54 4.21 -15.48
C PHE A 89 -3.27 3.73 -16.91
N HIS A 90 -4.29 3.45 -17.73
CA HIS A 90 -4.04 2.98 -19.10
C HIS A 90 -3.38 4.05 -20.01
N SER A 91 -3.33 5.32 -19.58
CA SER A 91 -2.76 6.40 -20.39
C SER A 91 -1.22 6.46 -20.40
N TRP A 92 -0.53 5.79 -19.47
CA TRP A 92 0.94 5.89 -19.33
C TRP A 92 1.68 4.70 -19.96
N GLN A 93 0.96 3.68 -20.43
CA GLN A 93 1.54 2.46 -21.00
C GLN A 93 1.76 2.54 -22.52
N THR A 94 1.28 3.59 -23.19
CA THR A 94 1.58 3.83 -24.61
C THR A 94 2.78 4.75 -24.72
N PRO A 95 3.97 4.26 -25.12
CA PRO A 95 5.02 5.16 -25.57
C PRO A 95 4.47 5.98 -26.74
N LEU A 96 4.65 7.30 -26.69
CA LEU A 96 4.38 8.18 -27.82
C LEU A 96 5.41 7.83 -28.91
N SER A 97 5.05 6.90 -29.79
CA SER A 97 5.72 6.73 -31.07
C SER A 97 5.41 7.98 -31.90
N THR A 98 6.27 8.98 -31.84
CA THR A 98 6.23 10.12 -32.77
C THR A 98 6.67 9.68 -34.18
N PRO A 99 6.05 10.23 -35.23
CA PRO A 99 6.24 9.82 -36.63
C PRO A 99 7.63 10.15 -37.20
#